data_AF-A0A2V7HTJ7-F1
#
_entry.id   AF-A0A2V7HTJ7-F1
#
_cell.length_a   1.000
_cell.length_b   1.000
_cell.length_c   1.000
_cell.angle_alpha   90.00
_cell.angle_beta   90.00
_cell.angle_gamma   90.00
#
_symmetry.space_group_name_H-M   'P 1'
#
loop_
_entity.id
_entity.type
_entity.pdbx_description
1 polymer ?
#
loop_
_entity_poly.entity_id
_entity_poly.type
_entity_poly.pdbx_seq_one_letter_code
_entity_poly.pdbx_strand_id
1 'polypeptide(L)'
;AGTAYGDSGLASATSYSYRVRATDAAGNLSGYSNTASATTLTAPDTTPPTAPSGLTATAVSTTQINLAWTASTDNVGVTGYLVERCQGSGCTTFAQITSVTTTTFSNTGLTAATSYSYRVRATDAAGNRSAYSNTATAVTQSTAPGIAFVQVRSTTSKSAKSTLTLAYSAAQRVGDLNVVVVGWNDASTTITSVTDTKGNVYALAAGPTVQPGPAGGGGLSQAVYYAKNIVAAAANGNTVTVKLSAAAPLVDVRILEYSGVDTVNPLDGSSAAVGNSATADAGPLTTTNANDLLVAADTVWTSTATAAPGFTARIFTNYGDIAEDRIVTATGTYTVPTPLNASGPWVMQMAAFKPAR
;
A
#
# COMPACT_ATOMS: atom_id res chain seq x y z
N ALA A 1 17.06 -39.36 -69.85
CA ALA A 1 15.64 -39.54 -69.44
C ALA A 1 15.58 -39.48 -67.92
N GLY A 2 14.66 -38.70 -67.34
CA GLY A 2 14.47 -38.61 -65.90
C GLY A 2 13.16 -39.27 -65.48
N THR A 3 13.15 -39.93 -64.33
CA THR A 3 11.95 -40.57 -63.75
C THR A 3 11.36 -39.75 -62.59
N ALA A 4 11.81 -38.51 -62.41
CA ALA A 4 11.36 -37.60 -61.36
C ALA A 4 11.33 -36.15 -61.88
N TYR A 5 10.38 -35.37 -61.36
CA TYR A 5 10.23 -33.95 -61.63
C TYR A 5 9.74 -33.25 -60.37
N GLY A 6 10.36 -32.13 -60.01
CA GLY A 6 9.92 -31.28 -58.90
C GLY A 6 9.14 -30.10 -59.45
N ASP A 7 7.82 -30.11 -59.26
CA ASP A 7 6.99 -28.96 -59.62
C ASP A 7 7.07 -27.88 -58.55
N SER A 8 7.32 -26.63 -58.96
CA SER A 8 7.63 -25.51 -58.06
C SER A 8 6.79 -24.28 -58.37
N GLY A 9 6.62 -23.38 -57.40
CA GLY A 9 5.78 -22.19 -57.55
C GLY A 9 4.27 -22.44 -57.37
N LEU A 10 3.90 -23.56 -56.75
CA LEU A 10 2.51 -23.92 -56.44
C LEU A 10 1.95 -23.07 -55.29
N ALA A 11 0.66 -22.74 -55.35
CA ALA A 11 -0.05 -22.05 -54.27
C ALA A 11 -0.20 -22.97 -53.05
N SER A 12 -0.17 -22.42 -51.83
CA SER A 12 -0.37 -23.17 -50.58
C SER A 12 -1.79 -23.72 -50.43
N ALA A 13 -1.96 -24.77 -49.62
CA ALA A 13 -3.25 -25.42 -49.33
C ALA A 13 -4.09 -25.76 -50.59
N THR A 14 -3.43 -26.04 -51.71
CA THR A 14 -4.07 -26.21 -53.02
C THR A 14 -3.77 -27.61 -53.54
N SER A 15 -4.82 -28.30 -53.99
CA SER A 15 -4.72 -29.63 -54.59
C SER A 15 -4.37 -29.53 -56.06
N TYR A 16 -3.29 -30.21 -56.44
CA TYR A 16 -2.83 -30.33 -57.82
C TYR A 16 -2.92 -31.79 -58.26
N SER A 17 -3.20 -31.99 -59.55
CA SER A 17 -3.33 -33.31 -60.17
C SER A 17 -2.37 -33.42 -61.34
N TYR A 18 -1.60 -34.50 -61.37
CA TYR A 18 -0.52 -34.75 -62.30
C TYR A 18 -0.76 -36.04 -63.07
N ARG A 19 -0.35 -36.04 -64.33
CA ARG A 19 -0.30 -37.21 -65.21
C ARG A 19 0.81 -37.00 -66.22
N VAL A 20 1.51 -38.08 -66.55
CA VAL A 20 2.68 -38.05 -67.44
C VAL A 20 2.41 -38.90 -68.68
N ARG A 21 3.10 -38.63 -69.79
CA ARG A 21 3.11 -39.48 -71.00
C ARG A 21 4.52 -39.46 -71.60
N ALA A 22 4.90 -40.53 -72.28
CA ALA A 22 6.20 -40.65 -72.91
C ALA A 22 6.17 -40.09 -74.35
N THR A 23 7.33 -39.60 -74.81
CA THR A 23 7.61 -39.23 -76.21
C THR A 23 8.78 -40.07 -76.69
N ASP A 24 8.67 -40.65 -77.89
CA ASP A 24 9.81 -41.31 -78.55
C ASP A 24 10.63 -40.33 -79.43
N ALA A 25 11.71 -40.81 -80.04
CA ALA A 25 12.60 -39.98 -80.86
C ALA A 25 11.94 -39.46 -82.16
N ALA A 26 10.85 -40.07 -82.60
CA ALA A 26 10.07 -39.63 -83.76
C ALA A 26 8.94 -38.66 -83.37
N GLY A 27 8.78 -38.36 -82.07
CA GLY A 27 7.74 -37.48 -81.55
C GLY A 27 6.41 -38.18 -81.24
N ASN A 28 6.34 -39.52 -81.32
CA ASN A 28 5.12 -40.24 -80.98
C ASN A 28 4.87 -40.20 -79.48
N LEU A 29 3.60 -39.98 -79.10
CA LEU A 29 3.18 -39.84 -77.71
C LEU A 29 2.42 -41.08 -77.24
N SER A 30 2.73 -41.56 -76.03
CA SER A 30 1.92 -42.60 -75.38
C SER A 30 0.58 -42.06 -74.90
N GLY A 31 -0.30 -42.97 -74.43
CA GLY A 31 -1.39 -42.61 -73.52
C GLY A 31 -0.86 -41.97 -72.23
N TYR A 32 -1.70 -41.22 -71.53
CA TYR A 32 -1.38 -40.71 -70.19
C TYR A 32 -1.31 -41.83 -69.16
N SER A 33 -0.48 -41.64 -68.14
CA SER A 33 -0.52 -42.42 -66.91
C SER A 33 -1.85 -42.25 -66.17
N ASN A 34 -2.03 -42.99 -65.07
CA ASN A 34 -3.01 -42.63 -64.06
C ASN A 34 -2.76 -41.21 -63.52
N THR A 35 -3.81 -40.57 -63.01
CA THR A 35 -3.71 -39.30 -62.31
C THR A 35 -3.25 -39.53 -60.88
N ALA A 36 -2.25 -38.76 -60.44
CA ALA A 36 -1.86 -38.65 -59.04
C ALA A 36 -2.20 -37.24 -58.54
N SER A 37 -2.69 -37.12 -57.31
CA SER A 37 -3.03 -35.82 -56.72
C SER A 37 -2.33 -35.62 -55.40
N ALA A 38 -1.92 -34.39 -55.12
CA ALA A 38 -1.33 -33.99 -53.85
C ALA A 38 -1.77 -32.56 -53.50
N THR A 39 -1.94 -32.29 -52.21
CA THR A 39 -2.25 -30.96 -51.69
C THR A 39 -0.99 -30.35 -51.10
N THR A 40 -0.66 -29.13 -51.52
CA THR A 40 0.44 -28.36 -50.93
C THR A 40 0.13 -28.00 -49.47
N LEU A 41 1.17 -27.85 -48.64
CA LEU A 41 1.01 -27.47 -47.24
C LEU A 41 0.39 -26.07 -47.09
N THR A 42 -0.25 -25.81 -45.96
CA THR A 42 -0.65 -24.45 -45.55
C THR A 42 0.60 -23.58 -45.39
N ALA A 43 0.48 -22.29 -45.71
CA ALA A 43 1.56 -21.34 -45.43
C ALA A 43 1.88 -21.34 -43.92
N PRO A 44 3.17 -21.20 -43.52
CA PRO A 44 3.52 -21.01 -42.13
C PRO A 44 2.80 -19.79 -41.55
N ASP A 45 2.27 -19.92 -40.34
CA ASP A 45 1.68 -18.77 -39.67
C ASP A 45 2.77 -17.86 -39.11
N THR A 46 2.76 -16.61 -39.55
CA THR A 46 3.74 -15.59 -39.14
C THR A 46 3.08 -14.44 -38.37
N THR A 47 1.77 -14.53 -38.11
CA THR A 47 1.03 -13.48 -37.42
C THR A 47 1.10 -13.74 -35.92
N PRO A 48 1.67 -12.83 -35.12
CA PRO A 48 1.66 -13.03 -33.68
C PRO A 48 0.28 -12.78 -33.07
N PRO A 49 -0.02 -13.41 -31.91
CA PRO A 49 -1.22 -13.09 -31.15
C PRO A 49 -1.29 -11.61 -30.74
N THR A 50 -2.47 -11.14 -30.36
CA THR A 50 -2.61 -9.85 -29.68
C THR A 50 -1.94 -9.88 -28.30
N ALA A 51 -1.49 -8.73 -27.80
CA ALA A 51 -0.94 -8.63 -26.44
C ALA A 51 -2.04 -8.93 -25.40
N PRO A 52 -1.75 -9.71 -24.34
CA PRO A 52 -2.69 -9.83 -23.23
C PRO A 52 -2.93 -8.45 -22.62
N SER A 53 -4.15 -8.19 -22.16
CA SER A 53 -4.52 -6.89 -21.55
C SER A 53 -5.08 -7.07 -20.15
N GLY A 54 -5.21 -5.98 -19.39
CA GLY A 54 -5.82 -6.02 -18.05
C GLY A 54 -5.09 -6.91 -17.05
N LEU A 55 -3.76 -7.02 -17.14
CA LEU A 55 -2.99 -7.81 -16.18
C LEU A 55 -3.12 -7.15 -14.79
N THR A 56 -3.51 -7.96 -13.81
CA THR A 56 -3.61 -7.60 -12.40
C THR A 56 -2.73 -8.52 -11.55
N ALA A 57 -2.27 -8.00 -10.41
CA ALA A 57 -1.49 -8.75 -9.43
C ALA A 57 -2.03 -8.47 -8.03
N THR A 58 -2.38 -9.52 -7.29
CA THR A 58 -2.97 -9.43 -5.95
C THR A 58 -2.17 -10.30 -4.98
N ALA A 59 -1.56 -9.69 -3.97
CA ALA A 59 -0.91 -10.44 -2.89
C ALA A 59 -1.96 -11.09 -1.99
N VAL A 60 -1.84 -12.39 -1.78
CA VAL A 60 -2.81 -13.18 -0.98
C VAL A 60 -2.20 -13.73 0.31
N SER A 61 -0.87 -13.78 0.41
CA SER A 61 -0.15 -14.16 1.62
C SER A 61 1.25 -13.54 1.66
N THR A 62 2.04 -13.90 2.66
CA THR A 62 3.46 -13.54 2.77
C THR A 62 4.32 -14.18 1.67
N THR A 63 3.83 -15.22 1.00
CA THR A 63 4.60 -15.99 0.03
C THR A 63 3.88 -16.21 -1.30
N GLN A 64 2.76 -15.52 -1.56
CA GLN A 64 1.96 -15.74 -2.77
C GLN A 64 1.34 -14.46 -3.35
N ILE A 65 1.43 -14.33 -4.67
CA ILE A 65 0.72 -13.34 -5.50
C ILE A 65 -0.06 -14.07 -6.60
N ASN A 66 -1.33 -13.74 -6.76
CA ASN A 66 -2.18 -14.24 -7.83
C ASN A 66 -2.26 -13.22 -8.98
N LEU A 67 -2.14 -13.72 -10.21
CA LEU A 67 -2.22 -12.95 -11.44
C LEU A 67 -3.46 -13.35 -12.23
N ALA A 68 -4.08 -12.37 -12.89
CA ALA A 68 -5.15 -12.58 -13.86
C ALA A 68 -5.05 -11.55 -15.01
N TRP A 69 -5.40 -11.96 -16.22
CA TRP A 69 -5.39 -11.11 -17.42
C TRP A 69 -6.51 -11.46 -18.41
N THR A 70 -6.76 -10.59 -19.37
CA THR A 70 -7.68 -10.82 -20.49
C THR A 70 -6.98 -11.63 -21.58
N ALA A 71 -7.70 -12.60 -22.14
CA ALA A 71 -7.20 -13.48 -23.18
C ALA A 71 -6.78 -12.72 -24.46
N SER A 72 -5.72 -13.20 -25.10
CA SER A 72 -5.30 -12.79 -26.43
C SER A 72 -6.13 -13.47 -27.51
N THR A 73 -6.08 -12.92 -28.73
CA THR A 73 -6.70 -13.47 -29.94
C THR A 73 -5.64 -13.63 -31.03
N ASP A 74 -5.86 -14.56 -31.94
CA ASP A 74 -4.94 -14.89 -33.04
C ASP A 74 -5.72 -15.50 -34.22
N ASN A 75 -5.16 -15.47 -35.43
CA ASN A 75 -5.78 -16.02 -36.65
C ASN A 75 -5.81 -17.55 -36.68
N VAL A 76 -4.84 -18.24 -36.05
CA VAL A 76 -4.79 -19.71 -35.96
C VAL A 76 -4.93 -20.19 -34.50
N GLY A 77 -4.86 -19.27 -33.54
CA GLY A 77 -5.26 -19.48 -32.16
C GLY A 77 -4.11 -19.40 -31.18
N VAL A 78 -4.43 -18.97 -29.96
CA VAL A 78 -3.46 -18.83 -28.88
C VAL A 78 -3.28 -20.16 -28.17
N THR A 79 -2.04 -20.59 -27.99
CA THR A 79 -1.69 -21.86 -27.33
C THR A 79 -1.24 -21.67 -25.90
N GLY A 80 -0.80 -20.47 -25.52
CA GLY A 80 -0.42 -20.20 -24.13
C GLY A 80 0.13 -18.80 -23.88
N TYR A 81 0.66 -18.63 -22.68
CA TYR A 81 1.17 -17.38 -22.15
C TYR A 81 2.50 -17.60 -21.43
N LEU A 82 3.45 -16.70 -21.63
CA LEU A 82 4.73 -16.63 -20.94
C LEU A 82 4.64 -15.56 -19.85
N VAL A 83 4.83 -15.94 -18.59
CA VAL A 83 4.79 -15.04 -17.45
C VAL A 83 6.21 -14.67 -17.06
N GLU A 84 6.51 -13.38 -17.04
CA GLU A 84 7.78 -12.86 -16.53
C GLU A 84 7.58 -12.11 -15.22
N ARG A 85 8.58 -12.22 -14.34
CA ARG A 85 8.63 -11.56 -13.05
C ARG A 85 9.91 -10.77 -12.92
N CYS A 86 9.81 -9.63 -12.26
CA CYS A 86 10.91 -8.83 -11.78
C CYS A 86 10.74 -8.65 -10.26
N GLN A 87 11.83 -8.70 -9.50
CA GLN A 87 11.81 -8.62 -8.03
C GLN A 87 12.51 -7.33 -7.56
N GLY A 88 11.91 -6.67 -6.57
CA GLY A 88 12.43 -5.44 -5.97
C GLY A 88 11.61 -4.21 -6.37
N SER A 89 11.64 -3.19 -5.51
CA SER A 89 10.95 -1.93 -5.79
C SER A 89 11.56 -1.25 -7.01
N GLY A 90 10.73 -0.85 -7.98
CA GLY A 90 11.17 -0.16 -9.20
C GLY A 90 12.04 -1.00 -10.14
N CYS A 91 12.04 -2.32 -9.97
CA CYS A 91 12.90 -3.19 -10.77
C CYS A 91 12.47 -3.22 -12.25
N THR A 92 13.43 -3.42 -13.15
CA THR A 92 13.20 -3.39 -14.61
C THR A 92 13.70 -4.65 -15.33
N THR A 93 14.37 -5.56 -14.63
CA THR A 93 14.92 -6.80 -15.19
C THR A 93 13.95 -7.96 -15.00
N PHE A 94 13.17 -8.26 -16.03
CA PHE A 94 12.19 -9.35 -16.03
C PHE A 94 12.82 -10.68 -16.46
N ALA A 95 12.47 -11.76 -15.78
CA ALA A 95 12.80 -13.13 -16.15
C ALA A 95 11.55 -13.98 -16.26
N GLN A 96 11.48 -14.86 -17.27
CA GLN A 96 10.39 -15.82 -17.41
C GLN A 96 10.41 -16.81 -16.25
N ILE A 97 9.27 -16.94 -15.57
CA ILE A 97 9.11 -17.85 -14.42
C ILE A 97 8.26 -19.07 -14.75
N THR A 98 7.37 -18.97 -15.75
CA THR A 98 6.52 -20.10 -16.16
C THR A 98 5.88 -19.87 -17.53
N SER A 99 5.25 -20.92 -18.05
CA SER A 99 4.34 -20.90 -19.21
C SER A 99 3.02 -21.57 -18.81
N VAL A 100 1.89 -20.94 -19.15
CA VAL A 100 0.55 -21.44 -18.80
C VAL A 100 -0.40 -21.34 -19.98
N THR A 101 -1.46 -22.15 -20.00
CA THR A 101 -2.52 -22.10 -21.02
C THR A 101 -3.76 -21.34 -20.55
N THR A 102 -3.86 -21.09 -19.24
CA THR A 102 -4.94 -20.32 -18.60
C THR A 102 -4.65 -18.82 -18.61
N THR A 103 -5.66 -18.02 -18.29
CA THR A 103 -5.54 -16.56 -18.11
C THR A 103 -5.30 -16.13 -16.66
N THR A 104 -4.88 -17.08 -15.82
CA THR A 104 -4.56 -16.88 -14.40
C THR A 104 -3.31 -17.67 -14.03
N PHE A 105 -2.58 -17.16 -13.04
CA PHE A 105 -1.40 -17.83 -12.48
C PHE A 105 -1.23 -17.51 -10.99
N SER A 106 -0.98 -18.53 -10.17
CA SER A 106 -0.67 -18.39 -8.75
C SER A 106 0.83 -18.52 -8.53
N ASN A 107 1.51 -17.40 -8.26
CA ASN A 107 2.94 -17.39 -8.02
C ASN A 107 3.24 -17.57 -6.53
N THR A 108 3.76 -18.73 -6.14
CA THR A 108 4.04 -19.11 -4.75
C THR A 108 5.55 -19.10 -4.45
N GLY A 109 5.93 -19.30 -3.18
CA GLY A 109 7.34 -19.35 -2.76
C GLY A 109 8.04 -17.98 -2.78
N LEU A 110 7.29 -16.89 -2.71
CA LEU A 110 7.82 -15.53 -2.69
C LEU A 110 8.38 -15.17 -1.31
N THR A 111 9.33 -14.24 -1.28
CA THR A 111 9.79 -13.60 -0.04
C THR A 111 8.73 -12.64 0.50
N ALA A 112 8.52 -12.62 1.82
CA ALA A 112 7.62 -11.69 2.51
C ALA A 112 8.03 -10.22 2.33
N ALA A 113 7.07 -9.30 2.47
CA ALA A 113 7.27 -7.85 2.37
C ALA A 113 8.08 -7.39 1.13
N THR A 114 8.00 -8.14 0.03
CA THR A 114 8.84 -7.93 -1.16
C THR A 114 7.97 -7.54 -2.35
N SER A 115 8.37 -6.48 -3.05
CA SER A 115 7.71 -6.03 -4.28
C SER A 115 8.07 -6.93 -5.46
N TYR A 116 7.06 -7.32 -6.22
CA TYR A 116 7.21 -8.06 -7.49
C TYR A 116 6.39 -7.40 -8.59
N SER A 117 7.01 -7.22 -9.75
CA SER A 117 6.37 -6.74 -10.96
C SER A 117 6.25 -7.87 -11.98
N TYR A 118 5.13 -7.91 -12.71
CA TYR A 118 4.78 -8.96 -13.65
C TYR A 118 4.40 -8.39 -15.00
N ARG A 119 4.74 -9.14 -16.06
CA ARG A 119 4.22 -8.92 -17.41
C ARG A 119 4.01 -10.26 -18.10
N VAL A 120 3.05 -10.31 -19.00
CA VAL A 120 2.65 -11.54 -19.69
C VAL A 120 2.64 -11.30 -21.19
N ARG A 121 3.04 -12.27 -22.00
CA ARG A 121 2.85 -12.27 -23.46
C ARG A 121 2.28 -13.60 -23.92
N ALA A 122 1.56 -13.61 -25.03
CA ALA A 122 0.94 -14.80 -25.60
C ALA A 122 1.86 -15.48 -26.62
N THR A 123 1.62 -16.79 -26.83
CA THR A 123 2.23 -17.62 -27.86
C THR A 123 1.15 -18.36 -28.65
N ASP A 124 1.36 -18.54 -29.95
CA ASP A 124 0.53 -19.38 -30.82
C ASP A 124 1.18 -20.75 -31.08
N ALA A 125 0.60 -21.55 -31.98
CA ALA A 125 1.12 -22.87 -32.36
C ALA A 125 2.35 -22.81 -33.27
N ALA A 126 2.56 -21.70 -33.98
CA ALA A 126 3.72 -21.47 -34.84
C ALA A 126 4.94 -20.93 -34.06
N GLY A 127 4.76 -20.57 -32.79
CA GLY A 127 5.79 -20.02 -31.92
C GLY A 127 5.92 -18.50 -32.00
N ASN A 128 5.00 -17.80 -32.68
CA ASN A 128 4.97 -16.35 -32.70
C ASN A 128 4.61 -15.82 -31.30
N ARG A 129 5.21 -14.70 -30.93
CA ARG A 129 5.06 -14.09 -29.61
C ARG A 129 4.47 -12.70 -29.74
N SER A 130 3.44 -12.42 -28.96
CA SER A 130 2.87 -11.09 -28.89
C SER A 130 3.78 -10.10 -28.14
N ALA A 131 3.44 -8.82 -28.22
CA ALA A 131 3.97 -7.82 -27.29
C ALA A 131 3.53 -8.14 -25.85
N TYR A 132 4.25 -7.59 -24.86
CA TYR A 132 3.88 -7.76 -23.46
C TYR A 132 2.64 -6.95 -23.10
N SER A 133 1.91 -7.45 -22.09
CA SER A 133 0.85 -6.72 -21.40
C SER A 133 1.35 -5.46 -20.69
N ASN A 134 0.42 -4.73 -20.06
CA ASN A 134 0.79 -3.78 -19.00
C ASN A 134 1.61 -4.49 -17.90
N THR A 135 2.43 -3.73 -17.18
CA THR A 135 3.09 -4.23 -15.98
C THR A 135 2.15 -4.11 -14.79
N ALA A 136 2.04 -5.17 -13.99
CA ALA A 136 1.30 -5.18 -12.73
C ALA A 136 2.24 -5.44 -11.56
N THR A 137 2.11 -4.69 -10.47
CA THR A 137 2.99 -4.79 -9.30
C THR A 137 2.18 -5.09 -8.05
N ALA A 138 2.68 -6.00 -7.22
CA ALA A 138 2.14 -6.26 -5.89
C ALA A 138 3.27 -6.55 -4.89
N VAL A 139 3.02 -6.27 -3.61
CA VAL A 139 3.95 -6.54 -2.50
C VAL A 139 3.36 -7.68 -1.68
N THR A 140 4.13 -8.75 -1.46
CA THR A 140 3.71 -9.83 -0.55
C THR A 140 3.50 -9.31 0.85
N GLN A 141 2.62 -9.95 1.62
CA GLN A 141 2.35 -9.52 3.00
C GLN A 141 3.61 -9.66 3.87
N SER A 142 3.70 -8.89 4.95
CA SER A 142 4.78 -9.04 5.93
C SER A 142 4.50 -10.18 6.91
N THR A 143 5.55 -10.78 7.45
CA THR A 143 5.48 -11.68 8.61
C THR A 143 5.43 -10.92 9.94
N ALA A 144 5.71 -9.62 9.94
CA ALA A 144 5.55 -8.79 11.12
C ALA A 144 4.07 -8.76 11.53
N PRO A 145 3.75 -8.87 12.83
CA PRO A 145 2.38 -8.68 13.29
C PRO A 145 1.91 -7.28 12.88
N GLY A 146 0.66 -7.19 12.40
CA GLY A 146 0.04 -5.92 12.06
C GLY A 146 -0.01 -4.99 13.27
N ILE A 147 -0.18 -3.69 13.00
CA ILE A 147 -0.24 -2.69 14.07
C ILE A 147 -1.37 -3.04 15.04
N ALA A 148 -1.07 -2.98 16.33
CA ALA A 148 -2.06 -3.21 17.38
C ALA A 148 -1.90 -2.20 18.52
N PHE A 149 -3.03 -1.70 19.01
CA PHE A 149 -3.09 -0.85 20.20
C PHE A 149 -2.74 -1.67 21.45
N VAL A 150 -1.85 -1.13 22.29
CA VAL A 150 -1.35 -1.80 23.50
C VAL A 150 -1.99 -1.20 24.76
N GLN A 151 -1.86 0.12 24.95
CA GLN A 151 -2.44 0.81 26.11
C GLN A 151 -2.60 2.31 25.86
N VAL A 152 -3.42 2.93 26.71
CA VAL A 152 -3.62 4.38 26.75
C VAL A 152 -3.69 4.84 28.20
N ARG A 153 -3.23 6.06 28.46
CA ARG A 153 -3.47 6.76 29.72
C ARG A 153 -3.56 8.26 29.47
N SER A 154 -4.23 8.97 30.36
CA SER A 154 -4.19 10.43 30.37
C SER A 154 -4.04 10.98 31.78
N THR A 155 -3.62 12.24 31.84
CA THR A 155 -3.76 13.09 33.03
C THR A 155 -4.06 14.51 32.58
N THR A 156 -4.86 15.23 33.36
CA THR A 156 -5.15 16.65 33.09
C THR A 156 -5.05 17.43 34.39
N SER A 157 -4.35 18.56 34.36
CA SER A 157 -4.22 19.44 35.51
C SER A 157 -5.12 20.66 35.38
N LYS A 158 -6.08 20.82 36.29
CA LYS A 158 -6.94 22.01 36.32
C LYS A 158 -6.17 23.29 36.61
N SER A 159 -5.20 23.21 37.52
CA SER A 159 -4.35 24.34 37.91
C SER A 159 -3.26 24.57 36.88
N ALA A 160 -2.76 25.81 36.80
CA ALA A 160 -1.64 26.11 35.93
C ALA A 160 -0.40 25.29 36.33
N LYS A 161 0.22 24.62 35.36
CA LYS A 161 1.43 23.79 35.56
C LYS A 161 2.43 24.05 34.45
N SER A 162 3.71 24.07 34.80
CA SER A 162 4.82 24.09 33.84
C SER A 162 5.44 22.70 33.63
N THR A 163 5.02 21.69 34.40
CA THR A 163 5.52 20.32 34.29
C THR A 163 4.43 19.32 34.67
N LEU A 164 4.23 18.31 33.83
CA LEU A 164 3.34 17.18 34.06
C LEU A 164 4.09 15.86 33.87
N THR A 165 3.70 14.86 34.64
CA THR A 165 4.26 13.51 34.56
C THR A 165 3.15 12.47 34.44
N LEU A 166 3.34 11.47 33.58
CA LEU A 166 2.37 10.39 33.38
C LEU A 166 3.08 9.05 33.16
N ALA A 167 2.77 8.06 34.00
CA ALA A 167 3.36 6.72 33.90
C ALA A 167 2.53 5.77 33.03
N TYR A 168 3.19 4.90 32.27
CA TYR A 168 2.52 3.77 31.60
C TYR A 168 2.09 2.74 32.64
N SER A 169 0.84 2.29 32.57
CA SER A 169 0.27 1.38 33.57
C SER A 169 0.69 -0.08 33.33
N ALA A 170 0.78 -0.50 32.07
CA ALA A 170 1.21 -1.82 31.68
C ALA A 170 2.69 -1.85 31.26
N ALA A 171 3.26 -3.05 31.17
CA ALA A 171 4.61 -3.25 30.69
C ALA A 171 4.72 -2.89 29.20
N GLN A 172 5.84 -2.25 28.84
CA GLN A 172 6.17 -1.83 27.48
C GLN A 172 7.15 -2.82 26.86
N ARG A 173 7.04 -3.06 25.55
CA ARG A 173 7.91 -3.98 24.82
C ARG A 173 8.91 -3.23 23.97
N VAL A 174 10.06 -3.86 23.74
CA VAL A 174 11.03 -3.32 22.78
C VAL A 174 10.43 -3.32 21.38
N GLY A 175 10.62 -2.23 20.64
CA GLY A 175 10.10 -2.10 19.29
C GLY A 175 8.74 -1.41 19.18
N ASP A 176 8.01 -1.25 20.29
CA ASP A 176 6.73 -0.53 20.29
C ASP A 176 6.92 0.97 19.97
N LEU A 177 5.82 1.63 19.61
CA LEU A 177 5.70 3.06 19.37
C LEU A 177 4.97 3.69 20.56
N ASN A 178 5.57 4.72 21.16
CA ASN A 178 4.86 5.62 22.07
C ASN A 178 4.39 6.86 21.31
N VAL A 179 3.14 7.25 21.48
CA VAL A 179 2.60 8.56 21.03
C VAL A 179 2.22 9.37 22.27
N VAL A 180 2.65 10.63 22.32
CA VAL A 180 2.38 11.55 23.41
C VAL A 180 1.69 12.78 22.82
N VAL A 181 0.40 12.90 23.10
CA VAL A 181 -0.37 14.10 22.79
C VAL A 181 -0.32 15.02 24.02
N VAL A 182 -0.07 16.30 23.78
CA VAL A 182 -0.07 17.33 24.81
C VAL A 182 -0.97 18.46 24.35
N GLY A 183 -2.08 18.70 25.06
CA GLY A 183 -2.94 19.86 24.89
C GLY A 183 -2.85 20.82 26.07
N TRP A 184 -3.02 22.11 25.84
CA TRP A 184 -3.08 23.13 26.91
C TRP A 184 -3.85 24.38 26.49
N ASN A 185 -4.45 25.06 27.47
CA ASN A 185 -5.27 26.25 27.22
C ASN A 185 -4.45 27.55 27.28
N ASP A 186 -3.39 27.64 26.48
CA ASP A 186 -2.61 28.86 26.30
C ASP A 186 -1.98 28.91 24.91
N ALA A 187 -2.02 30.08 24.26
CA ALA A 187 -1.48 30.26 22.91
C ALA A 187 0.00 30.70 22.88
N SER A 188 0.57 31.08 24.02
CA SER A 188 1.92 31.68 24.12
C SER A 188 2.97 30.74 24.69
N THR A 189 2.53 29.82 25.54
CA THR A 189 3.35 28.82 26.20
C THR A 189 3.73 27.74 25.20
N THR A 190 4.99 27.31 25.24
CA THR A 190 5.54 26.29 24.34
C THR A 190 6.06 25.10 25.13
N ILE A 191 6.09 23.93 24.50
CA ILE A 191 6.74 22.74 25.06
C ILE A 191 8.25 22.90 24.93
N THR A 192 8.96 22.73 26.05
CA THR A 192 10.43 22.80 26.10
C THR A 192 11.07 21.43 26.08
N SER A 193 10.39 20.40 26.58
CA SER A 193 10.87 19.02 26.48
C SER A 193 9.75 17.99 26.67
N VAL A 194 9.83 16.89 25.91
CA VAL A 194 9.13 15.63 26.19
C VAL A 194 10.20 14.56 26.38
N THR A 195 10.22 13.96 27.57
CA THR A 195 11.22 12.94 27.95
C THR A 195 10.54 11.82 28.70
N ASP A 196 11.22 10.69 28.86
CA ASP A 196 10.76 9.66 29.77
C ASP A 196 11.91 9.07 30.61
N THR A 197 11.54 8.27 31.60
CA THR A 197 12.50 7.62 32.51
C THR A 197 13.31 6.49 31.86
N LYS A 198 13.01 6.11 30.60
CA LYS A 198 13.74 5.09 29.84
C LYS A 198 14.71 5.66 28.81
N GLY A 199 14.75 6.97 28.67
CA GLY A 199 15.63 7.64 27.71
C GLY A 199 15.19 7.45 26.27
N ASN A 200 13.90 7.17 26.03
CA ASN A 200 13.36 7.13 24.68
C ASN A 200 13.44 8.53 24.05
N VAL A 201 13.74 8.59 22.76
CA VAL A 201 13.88 9.85 22.02
C VAL A 201 12.54 10.22 21.39
N TYR A 202 11.97 11.34 21.82
CA TYR A 202 10.70 11.85 21.31
C TYR A 202 10.93 12.85 20.17
N ALA A 203 10.32 12.58 19.02
CA ALA A 203 10.28 13.46 17.86
C ALA A 203 8.86 14.04 17.71
N LEU A 204 8.78 15.22 17.10
CA LEU A 204 7.52 15.87 16.81
C LEU A 204 6.84 15.18 15.61
N ALA A 205 5.62 14.70 15.80
CA ALA A 205 4.78 14.13 14.75
C ALA A 205 3.90 15.20 14.11
N ALA A 206 3.26 16.06 14.92
CA ALA A 206 2.40 17.13 14.46
C ALA A 206 2.42 18.33 15.42
N GLY A 207 2.28 19.54 14.88
CA GLY A 207 2.25 20.77 15.66
C GLY A 207 3.62 21.31 16.06
N PRO A 208 3.72 22.13 17.12
CA PRO A 208 2.59 22.69 17.87
C PRO A 208 1.64 23.46 16.96
N THR A 209 0.35 23.24 17.16
CA THR A 209 -0.71 23.97 16.44
C THR A 209 -1.44 24.80 17.46
N VAL A 210 -1.60 26.08 17.15
CA VAL A 210 -2.13 27.07 18.08
C VAL A 210 -3.40 27.64 17.47
N GLN A 211 -4.51 27.52 18.20
CA GLN A 211 -5.74 28.26 17.96
C GLN A 211 -5.72 29.49 18.87
N PRO A 212 -5.49 30.70 18.32
CA PRO A 212 -5.55 31.92 19.10
C PRO A 212 -6.94 32.08 19.72
N GLY A 213 -7.00 32.48 20.99
CA GLY A 213 -8.27 32.93 21.57
C GLY A 213 -8.46 34.44 21.40
N PRO A 214 -9.52 34.99 22.03
CA PRO A 214 -9.79 36.43 22.01
C PRO A 214 -8.60 37.26 22.52
N ALA A 215 -8.49 38.50 22.06
CA ALA A 215 -7.43 39.41 22.50
C ALA A 215 -7.49 39.62 24.03
N GLY A 216 -6.40 39.30 24.73
CA GLY A 216 -6.27 39.46 26.19
C GLY A 216 -5.96 38.19 26.99
N GLY A 217 -5.87 37.03 26.34
CA GLY A 217 -5.51 35.75 26.98
C GLY A 217 -6.56 34.67 26.73
N GLY A 218 -6.12 33.42 26.83
CA GLY A 218 -6.92 32.26 26.39
C GLY A 218 -6.61 31.92 24.93
N GLY A 219 -6.37 30.65 24.69
CA GLY A 219 -6.19 30.02 23.38
C GLY A 219 -6.12 28.51 23.60
N LEU A 220 -6.00 27.75 22.53
CA LEU A 220 -5.75 26.31 22.59
C LEU A 220 -4.47 26.01 21.86
N SER A 221 -3.66 25.13 22.42
CA SER A 221 -2.47 24.62 21.77
C SER A 221 -2.41 23.12 21.93
N GLN A 222 -1.92 22.44 20.89
CA GLN A 222 -1.66 21.01 20.95
C GLN A 222 -0.37 20.66 20.19
N ALA A 223 0.34 19.65 20.65
CA ALA A 223 1.38 18.99 19.89
C ALA A 223 1.30 17.47 20.07
N VAL A 224 1.64 16.73 19.02
CA VAL A 224 1.80 15.27 19.06
C VAL A 224 3.27 14.93 18.89
N TYR A 225 3.82 14.20 19.85
CA TYR A 225 5.15 13.62 19.81
C TYR A 225 5.06 12.10 19.69
N TYR A 226 6.13 11.48 19.21
CA TYR A 226 6.25 10.03 19.21
C TYR A 226 7.68 9.60 19.53
N ALA A 227 7.82 8.42 20.12
CA ALA A 227 9.09 7.71 20.24
C ALA A 227 8.94 6.34 19.57
N LYS A 228 9.84 6.06 18.63
CA LYS A 228 9.90 4.80 17.88
C LYS A 228 10.85 3.82 18.56
N ASN A 229 10.64 2.52 18.34
CA ASN A 229 11.54 1.48 18.82
C ASN A 229 11.88 1.64 20.31
N ILE A 230 10.84 1.78 21.12
CA ILE A 230 11.04 2.14 22.53
C ILE A 230 11.80 1.05 23.28
N VAL A 231 12.44 1.43 24.37
CA VAL A 231 13.05 0.50 25.33
C VAL A 231 11.95 -0.13 26.18
N ALA A 232 12.08 -1.44 26.42
CA ALA A 232 11.15 -2.18 27.27
C ALA A 232 11.13 -1.65 28.72
N ALA A 233 9.97 -1.73 29.36
CA ALA A 233 9.78 -1.34 30.75
C ALA A 233 8.77 -2.26 31.44
N ALA A 234 8.97 -2.56 32.72
CA ALA A 234 7.93 -3.19 33.52
C ALA A 234 6.72 -2.26 33.68
N ALA A 235 5.57 -2.80 34.09
CA ALA A 235 4.39 -2.01 34.45
C ALA A 235 4.75 -0.90 35.44
N ASN A 236 4.27 0.34 35.20
CA ASN A 236 4.63 1.55 35.95
C ASN A 236 6.12 1.91 35.90
N GLY A 237 6.91 1.22 35.09
CA GLY A 237 8.35 1.37 35.02
C GLY A 237 8.82 2.52 34.13
N ASN A 238 7.94 3.07 33.29
CA ASN A 238 8.23 4.23 32.44
C ASN A 238 7.28 5.40 32.71
N THR A 239 7.83 6.58 32.98
CA THR A 239 7.09 7.84 33.19
C THR A 239 7.52 8.89 32.18
N VAL A 240 6.56 9.39 31.40
CA VAL A 240 6.73 10.54 30.52
C VAL A 240 6.68 11.82 31.36
N THR A 241 7.60 12.75 31.10
CA THR A 241 7.64 14.10 31.66
C THR A 241 7.57 15.13 30.54
N VAL A 242 6.56 15.98 30.61
CA VAL A 242 6.36 17.12 29.71
C VAL A 242 6.68 18.40 30.47
N LYS A 243 7.51 19.27 29.88
CA LYS A 243 7.83 20.60 30.41
C LYS A 243 7.39 21.69 29.45
N LEU A 244 6.87 22.76 30.01
CA LEU A 244 6.42 23.96 29.31
C LEU A 244 7.35 25.15 29.65
N SER A 245 7.38 26.16 28.79
CA SER A 245 8.16 27.39 28.98
C SER A 245 7.62 28.28 30.12
N ALA A 246 6.33 28.16 30.43
CA ALA A 246 5.64 28.81 31.53
C ALA A 246 4.53 27.90 32.07
N ALA A 247 3.91 28.27 33.19
CA ALA A 247 2.76 27.53 33.70
C ALA A 247 1.51 27.83 32.87
N ALA A 248 0.90 26.80 32.27
CA ALA A 248 -0.33 26.93 31.50
C ALA A 248 -1.49 26.21 32.21
N PRO A 249 -2.74 26.71 32.12
CA PRO A 249 -3.91 26.03 32.65
C PRO A 249 -4.33 24.84 31.78
N LEU A 250 -5.03 23.88 32.39
CA LEU A 250 -5.65 22.75 31.70
C LEU A 250 -4.68 21.97 30.81
N VAL A 251 -3.42 21.84 31.23
CA VAL A 251 -2.48 20.99 30.52
C VAL A 251 -2.95 19.56 30.67
N ASP A 252 -3.16 18.92 29.54
CA ASP A 252 -3.42 17.52 29.42
C ASP A 252 -2.22 16.81 28.78
N VAL A 253 -2.02 15.56 29.19
CA VAL A 253 -1.09 14.66 28.51
C VAL A 253 -1.84 13.36 28.29
N ARG A 254 -1.93 12.92 27.04
CA ARG A 254 -2.47 11.62 26.63
C ARG A 254 -1.34 10.79 26.03
N ILE A 255 -1.09 9.62 26.58
CA ILE A 255 -0.07 8.68 26.08
C ILE A 255 -0.75 7.45 25.51
N LEU A 256 -0.32 7.05 24.32
CA LEU A 256 -0.76 5.84 23.63
C LEU A 256 0.46 4.98 23.31
N GLU A 257 0.28 3.68 23.28
CA GLU A 257 1.30 2.72 22.87
C GLU A 257 0.74 1.76 21.82
N TYR A 258 1.56 1.50 20.80
CA TYR A 258 1.24 0.63 19.68
C TYR A 258 2.39 -0.34 19.41
N SER A 259 2.05 -1.58 19.09
CA SER A 259 3.01 -2.58 18.59
C SER A 259 2.89 -2.71 17.07
N GLY A 260 3.88 -3.32 16.42
CA GLY A 260 3.83 -3.61 14.97
C GLY A 260 4.07 -2.41 14.05
N VAL A 261 4.58 -1.30 14.58
CA VAL A 261 4.94 -0.08 13.84
C VAL A 261 6.41 -0.14 13.39
N ASP A 262 6.76 0.46 12.24
CA ASP A 262 8.14 0.56 11.74
C ASP A 262 9.09 1.17 12.80
N THR A 263 10.13 0.43 13.16
CA THR A 263 11.08 0.81 14.22
C THR A 263 12.12 1.83 13.76
N VAL A 264 12.25 2.05 12.45
CA VAL A 264 13.27 2.89 11.84
C VAL A 264 12.67 4.21 11.35
N ASN A 265 11.61 4.20 10.54
CA ASN A 265 11.04 5.42 9.94
C ASN A 265 9.50 5.42 9.97
N PRO A 266 8.89 5.42 11.16
CA PRO A 266 7.45 5.20 11.30
C PRO A 266 6.60 6.34 10.80
N LEU A 267 6.98 7.60 10.95
CA LEU A 267 6.12 8.71 10.53
C LEU A 267 5.99 8.70 9.01
N ASP A 268 4.75 8.60 8.53
CA ASP A 268 4.40 8.69 7.12
C ASP A 268 3.95 10.09 6.72
N GLY A 269 3.27 10.78 7.63
CA GLY A 269 2.88 12.17 7.45
C GLY A 269 2.03 12.67 8.61
N SER A 270 1.67 13.96 8.55
CA SER A 270 0.82 14.61 9.55
C SER A 270 -0.04 15.71 8.94
N SER A 271 -1.22 15.93 9.50
CA SER A 271 -2.07 17.09 9.23
C SER A 271 -2.48 17.75 10.54
N ALA A 272 -2.80 19.03 10.47
CA ALA A 272 -3.24 19.81 11.61
C ALA A 272 -4.11 20.98 11.15
N ALA A 273 -5.14 21.28 11.92
CA ALA A 273 -5.96 22.45 11.71
C ALA A 273 -6.52 22.98 13.02
N VAL A 274 -7.09 24.18 12.91
CA VAL A 274 -7.79 24.87 13.99
C VAL A 274 -9.13 25.34 13.47
N GLY A 275 -10.08 25.54 14.36
CA GLY A 275 -11.38 26.09 13.96
C GLY A 275 -12.25 26.47 15.14
N ASN A 276 -13.47 26.88 14.81
CA ASN A 276 -14.53 27.21 15.75
C ASN A 276 -15.87 26.74 15.17
N SER A 277 -16.18 25.47 15.40
CA SER A 277 -17.32 24.77 14.80
C SER A 277 -17.70 23.58 15.68
N ALA A 278 -18.80 22.89 15.36
CA ALA A 278 -19.23 21.66 16.05
C ALA A 278 -18.55 20.38 15.51
N THR A 279 -17.50 20.55 14.70
CA THR A 279 -16.72 19.44 14.12
C THR A 279 -15.26 19.87 14.05
N ALA A 280 -14.40 19.10 14.69
CA ALA A 280 -12.94 19.27 14.63
C ALA A 280 -12.37 18.32 13.58
N ASP A 281 -11.60 18.83 12.61
CA ASP A 281 -10.97 18.01 11.57
C ASP A 281 -9.56 18.54 11.30
N ALA A 282 -8.55 17.67 11.27
CA ALA A 282 -7.17 18.04 10.98
C ALA A 282 -6.94 18.37 9.49
N GLY A 283 -7.94 18.12 8.63
CA GLY A 283 -7.82 18.22 7.18
C GLY A 283 -7.16 16.98 6.55
N PRO A 284 -7.00 16.98 5.22
CA PRO A 284 -6.55 15.81 4.47
C PRO A 284 -5.11 15.42 4.82
N LEU A 285 -4.90 14.14 5.10
CA LEU A 285 -3.59 13.49 5.22
C LEU A 285 -3.48 12.36 4.21
N THR A 286 -2.46 12.40 3.35
CA THR A 286 -2.20 11.34 2.38
C THR A 286 -1.20 10.34 2.95
N THR A 287 -1.56 9.06 2.90
CA THR A 287 -0.73 7.92 3.32
C THR A 287 -0.08 7.24 2.12
N THR A 288 1.13 6.72 2.30
CA THR A 288 1.94 6.06 1.28
C THR A 288 2.03 4.55 1.47
N ASN A 289 1.49 4.01 2.57
CA ASN A 289 1.44 2.56 2.79
C ASN A 289 0.03 2.11 3.16
N ALA A 290 -0.35 0.92 2.67
CA ALA A 290 -1.49 0.23 3.23
C ALA A 290 -1.17 -0.21 4.67
N ASN A 291 -2.19 -0.27 5.53
CA ASN A 291 -2.07 -0.61 6.94
C ASN A 291 -1.36 0.45 7.80
N ASP A 292 -1.26 1.69 7.33
CA ASP A 292 -0.84 2.80 8.18
C ASP A 292 -1.83 3.00 9.33
N LEU A 293 -1.27 3.30 10.51
CA LEU A 293 -2.01 3.73 11.69
C LEU A 293 -2.17 5.24 11.66
N LEU A 294 -3.41 5.72 11.59
CA LEU A 294 -3.76 7.10 11.85
C LEU A 294 -3.99 7.26 13.35
N VAL A 295 -3.26 8.15 14.01
CA VAL A 295 -3.55 8.60 15.37
C VAL A 295 -3.95 10.07 15.30
N ALA A 296 -5.14 10.36 15.81
CA ALA A 296 -5.67 11.71 15.83
C ALA A 296 -6.04 12.13 17.24
N ALA A 297 -5.93 13.43 17.52
CA ALA A 297 -6.31 13.97 18.81
C ALA A 297 -6.72 15.44 18.69
N ASP A 298 -7.70 15.83 19.50
CA ASP A 298 -8.10 17.21 19.64
C ASP A 298 -7.72 17.78 21.01
N THR A 299 -7.73 19.11 21.07
CA THR A 299 -7.86 19.87 22.30
C THR A 299 -8.99 20.86 22.07
N VAL A 300 -9.99 20.89 22.95
CA VAL A 300 -11.24 21.62 22.72
C VAL A 300 -11.63 22.46 23.93
N TRP A 301 -12.37 23.55 23.70
CA TRP A 301 -13.01 24.30 24.80
C TRP A 301 -14.37 23.77 25.21
N THR A 302 -15.01 22.97 24.36
CA THR A 302 -16.33 22.40 24.62
C THR A 302 -16.18 20.99 25.19
N SER A 303 -16.50 19.99 24.38
CA SER A 303 -16.26 18.57 24.64
C SER A 303 -16.57 17.78 23.38
N THR A 304 -15.83 16.69 23.20
CA THR A 304 -15.98 15.78 22.08
C THR A 304 -17.12 14.81 22.36
N ALA A 305 -18.01 14.63 21.38
CA ALA A 305 -19.21 13.82 21.52
C ALA A 305 -18.90 12.33 21.28
N THR A 306 -18.20 12.04 20.18
CA THR A 306 -17.84 10.70 19.74
C THR A 306 -16.53 10.74 18.95
N ALA A 307 -15.95 9.56 18.70
CA ALA A 307 -14.92 9.41 17.68
C ALA A 307 -15.43 9.83 16.28
N ALA A 308 -14.49 10.17 15.40
CA ALA A 308 -14.78 10.37 13.99
C ALA A 308 -15.26 9.05 13.32
N PRO A 309 -16.07 9.11 12.25
CA PRO A 309 -16.52 7.92 11.54
C PRO A 309 -15.36 7.03 11.06
N GLY A 310 -15.36 5.77 11.49
CA GLY A 310 -14.32 4.79 11.17
C GLY A 310 -13.07 4.87 12.06
N PHE A 311 -13.06 5.77 13.04
CA PHE A 311 -12.05 5.82 14.10
C PHE A 311 -12.55 5.16 15.39
N THR A 312 -11.61 4.70 16.21
CA THR A 312 -11.86 4.15 17.54
C THR A 312 -11.38 5.17 18.58
N ALA A 313 -12.29 5.64 19.43
CA ALA A 313 -11.90 6.44 20.59
C ALA A 313 -11.02 5.61 21.53
N ARG A 314 -9.79 6.06 21.78
CA ARG A 314 -8.90 5.44 22.77
C ARG A 314 -9.09 6.04 24.14
N ILE A 315 -9.30 7.35 24.21
CA ILE A 315 -9.57 8.03 25.47
C ILE A 315 -10.36 9.32 25.25
N PHE A 316 -11.30 9.58 26.16
CA PHE A 316 -11.84 10.91 26.41
C PHE A 316 -11.23 11.43 27.71
N THR A 317 -10.68 12.64 27.70
CA THR A 317 -10.21 13.28 28.94
C THR A 317 -11.41 13.77 29.74
N ASN A 318 -11.18 14.04 31.04
CA ASN A 318 -12.21 14.62 31.90
C ASN A 318 -12.66 16.03 31.46
N TYR A 319 -11.97 16.65 30.50
CA TYR A 319 -12.26 17.98 29.97
C TYR A 319 -12.75 17.93 28.52
N GLY A 320 -13.04 16.72 28.02
CA GLY A 320 -13.74 16.53 26.76
C GLY A 320 -12.84 16.36 25.55
N ASP A 321 -11.52 16.36 25.70
CA ASP A 321 -10.62 16.10 24.58
C ASP A 321 -10.54 14.60 24.26
N ILE A 322 -10.24 14.25 23.01
CA ILE A 322 -10.10 12.88 22.54
C ILE A 322 -8.67 12.58 22.06
N ALA A 323 -8.26 11.32 22.21
CA ALA A 323 -7.34 10.69 21.27
C ALA A 323 -7.99 9.42 20.70
N GLU A 324 -7.87 9.26 19.39
CA GLU A 324 -8.51 8.20 18.63
C GLU A 324 -7.58 7.68 17.53
N ASP A 325 -7.91 6.53 16.96
CA ASP A 325 -7.11 5.95 15.89
C ASP A 325 -7.90 5.15 14.86
N ARG A 326 -7.22 4.86 13.76
CA ARG A 326 -7.71 4.03 12.67
C ARG A 326 -6.55 3.39 11.93
N ILE A 327 -6.62 2.09 11.66
CA ILE A 327 -5.72 1.43 10.70
C ILE A 327 -6.39 1.46 9.32
N VAL A 328 -5.72 2.02 8.32
CA VAL A 328 -6.26 2.12 6.95
C VAL A 328 -5.88 0.89 6.13
N THR A 329 -6.74 0.43 5.23
CA THR A 329 -6.47 -0.80 4.44
C THR A 329 -5.81 -0.55 3.09
N ALA A 330 -5.67 0.72 2.69
CA ALA A 330 -5.12 1.12 1.41
C ALA A 330 -4.37 2.45 1.55
N THR A 331 -3.51 2.76 0.58
CA THR A 331 -2.95 4.11 0.43
C THR A 331 -4.04 5.07 -0.01
N GLY A 332 -4.00 6.31 0.46
CA GLY A 332 -4.96 7.32 0.06
C GLY A 332 -4.97 8.53 0.98
N THR A 333 -5.89 9.44 0.70
CA THR A 333 -6.11 10.65 1.51
C THR A 333 -7.25 10.43 2.49
N TYR A 334 -7.00 10.71 3.76
CA TYR A 334 -7.93 10.52 4.87
C TYR A 334 -8.16 11.83 5.62
N THR A 335 -9.36 12.01 6.18
CA THR A 335 -9.73 13.11 7.07
C THR A 335 -10.29 12.55 8.38
N VAL A 336 -10.47 13.40 9.39
CA VAL A 336 -10.91 12.99 10.73
C VAL A 336 -11.97 13.93 11.30
N PRO A 337 -13.20 13.93 10.73
CA PRO A 337 -14.26 14.85 11.13
C PRO A 337 -14.88 14.41 12.45
N THR A 338 -14.31 14.90 13.55
CA THR A 338 -14.65 14.52 14.93
C THR A 338 -15.80 15.37 15.45
N PRO A 339 -16.95 14.78 15.81
CA PRO A 339 -18.11 15.53 16.30
C PRO A 339 -17.90 16.10 17.71
N LEU A 340 -18.23 17.38 17.91
CA LEU A 340 -18.24 18.04 19.21
C LEU A 340 -19.67 18.24 19.71
N ASN A 341 -19.87 18.29 21.04
CA ASN A 341 -21.19 18.48 21.65
C ASN A 341 -21.78 19.88 21.39
N ALA A 342 -20.93 20.87 21.09
CA ALA A 342 -21.32 22.22 20.74
C ALA A 342 -20.25 22.89 19.88
N SER A 343 -20.65 23.93 19.13
CA SER A 343 -19.69 24.76 18.41
C SER A 343 -18.77 25.48 19.38
N GLY A 344 -17.47 25.38 19.14
CA GLY A 344 -16.47 26.10 19.91
C GLY A 344 -15.08 25.95 19.32
N PRO A 345 -14.09 26.67 19.87
CA PRO A 345 -12.71 26.58 19.43
C PRO A 345 -12.10 25.20 19.67
N TRP A 346 -11.31 24.75 18.71
CA TRP A 346 -10.63 23.47 18.72
C TRP A 346 -9.29 23.54 17.99
N VAL A 347 -8.37 22.67 18.40
CA VAL A 347 -7.18 22.25 17.65
C VAL A 347 -7.33 20.77 17.36
N MET A 348 -7.10 20.34 16.12
CA MET A 348 -7.14 18.92 15.73
C MET A 348 -5.87 18.57 14.96
N GLN A 349 -5.25 17.45 15.32
CA GLN A 349 -4.03 16.95 14.68
C GLN A 349 -4.17 15.47 14.39
N MET A 350 -3.57 15.03 13.28
CA MET A 350 -3.52 13.63 12.89
C MET A 350 -2.11 13.30 12.39
N ALA A 351 -1.58 12.15 12.79
CA ALA A 351 -0.31 11.61 12.33
C ALA A 351 -0.52 10.18 11.82
N ALA A 352 0.13 9.84 10.70
CA ALA A 352 0.14 8.50 10.12
C ALA A 352 1.45 7.78 10.44
N PHE A 353 1.37 6.52 10.86
CA PHE A 353 2.51 5.68 11.20
C PHE A 353 2.53 4.37 10.42
N LYS A 354 3.69 4.05 9.85
CA LYS A 354 3.91 2.89 8.99
C LYS A 354 3.92 1.58 9.77
N PRO A 355 3.34 0.51 9.22
CA PRO A 355 3.52 -0.83 9.78
C PRO A 355 4.97 -1.26 9.66
N ALA A 356 5.42 -2.13 10.56
CA ALA A 356 6.69 -2.82 10.43
C ALA A 356 6.72 -3.63 9.12
N ARG A 357 7.85 -3.58 8.41
CA ARG A 357 8.05 -4.32 7.15
C ARG A 357 8.76 -5.65 7.40
#